data_AF-A0A653BZ92-F1
#
_entry.id   AF-A0A653BZ92-F1
#
_cell.length_a   1.000
_cell.length_b   1.000
_cell.length_c   1.000
_cell.angle_alpha   90.00
_cell.angle_beta   90.00
_cell.angle_gamma   90.00
#
_symmetry.space_group_name_H-M   'P 1'
#
loop_
_entity.id
_entity.type
_entity.pdbx_description
1 polymer ?
#
loop_
_entity_poly.entity_id
_entity_poly.type
_entity_poly.pdbx_seq_one_letter_code
_entity_poly.pdbx_strand_id
1 'polypeptide(L)'
;MDPHQSSYRKVLSAAVASTLLENGFDTVDKDCLGTLTEMMQAFICEIANLSKSYCELSGRSEPIIADVILGFVEMGFNFNKLDSYLKGTKHAVLPNLQPQQQQKLYNMLAAGTKQPLPPHIPPHLPQFPDPHAYVRTPTHKQPIIDYESVREKAAVQKRDIEKALTKFLAKTSTTHNLFDSDEANIFPLIACKPSHPPYLSALLPQDQIFDPEDLDVDPKSQIVQQQKNHDKAKKQKEIKKEVKVEPVENQDLSQNESVKSDDNIANVSYIDNPYLAATKLPSSQSMDIT
;
A
#
# COMPACT_ATOMS: atom_id res chain seq x y z
N MET A 1 5.03 -24.19 -9.06
CA MET A 1 5.81 -23.85 -7.85
C MET A 1 5.23 -22.54 -7.36
N ASP A 2 4.35 -22.61 -6.36
CA ASP A 2 3.55 -21.46 -5.96
C ASP A 2 4.42 -20.40 -5.27
N PRO A 3 4.39 -19.13 -5.71
CA PRO A 3 5.32 -18.10 -5.27
C PRO A 3 5.15 -17.65 -3.81
N HIS A 4 4.16 -18.17 -3.08
CA HIS A 4 3.89 -17.82 -1.67
C HIS A 4 3.88 -19.01 -0.71
N GLN A 5 4.42 -20.17 -1.10
CA GLN A 5 4.45 -21.30 -0.18
C GLN A 5 5.41 -21.01 1.00
N SER A 6 4.82 -20.82 2.19
CA SER A 6 5.51 -20.59 3.46
C SER A 6 6.71 -21.53 3.63
N SER A 7 7.91 -20.97 3.81
CA SER A 7 9.15 -21.72 4.05
C SER A 7 9.01 -22.67 5.25
N TYR A 8 8.28 -22.24 6.28
CA TYR A 8 7.97 -23.04 7.46
C TYR A 8 7.15 -24.28 7.14
N ARG A 9 6.15 -24.16 6.24
CA ARG A 9 5.33 -25.30 5.80
C ARG A 9 6.17 -26.34 5.07
N LYS A 10 7.16 -25.91 4.27
CA LYS A 10 8.10 -26.83 3.60
C LYS A 10 8.95 -27.59 4.60
N VAL A 11 9.42 -26.93 5.67
CA VAL A 11 10.19 -27.60 6.72
C VAL A 11 9.34 -28.56 7.55
N LEU A 12 8.11 -28.19 7.89
CA LEU A 12 7.17 -29.10 8.55
C LEU A 12 6.86 -30.32 7.67
N SER A 13 6.64 -30.12 6.38
CA SER A 13 6.43 -31.22 5.43
C SER A 13 7.65 -32.13 5.33
N ALA A 14 8.87 -31.58 5.35
CA ALA A 14 10.11 -32.35 5.40
C ALA A 14 10.26 -33.13 6.72
N ALA A 15 9.82 -32.57 7.85
CA ALA A 15 9.79 -33.26 9.13
C ALA A 15 8.87 -34.48 9.09
N VAL A 16 7.64 -34.30 8.60
CA VAL A 16 6.66 -35.39 8.44
C VAL A 16 7.19 -36.47 7.48
N ALA A 17 7.77 -36.07 6.35
CA ALA A 17 8.38 -37.00 5.41
C ALA A 17 9.53 -37.80 6.05
N SER A 18 10.37 -37.15 6.86
CA SER A 18 11.44 -37.83 7.60
C SER A 18 10.90 -38.88 8.57
N THR A 19 9.84 -38.53 9.33
CA THR A 19 9.19 -39.50 10.23
C THR A 19 8.60 -40.68 9.45
N LEU A 20 8.02 -40.45 8.27
CA LEU A 20 7.52 -41.55 7.41
C LEU A 20 8.66 -42.44 6.89
N LEU A 21 9.78 -41.86 6.48
CA LEU A 21 10.96 -42.62 6.06
C LEU A 21 11.52 -43.49 7.19
N GLU A 22 11.55 -42.96 8.42
CA GLU A 22 11.97 -43.72 9.62
C GLU A 22 11.04 -44.91 9.92
N ASN A 23 9.75 -44.79 9.58
CA ASN A 23 8.78 -45.88 9.68
C ASN A 23 8.82 -46.86 8.48
N GLY A 24 9.70 -46.63 7.49
CA GLY A 24 9.91 -47.53 6.36
C GLY A 24 9.01 -47.28 5.15
N PHE A 25 8.35 -46.13 5.05
CA PHE A 25 7.56 -45.76 3.87
C PHE A 25 8.46 -45.19 2.76
N ASP A 26 8.40 -45.78 1.57
CA ASP A 26 9.21 -45.34 0.40
C ASP A 26 8.47 -44.35 -0.51
N THR A 27 7.13 -44.46 -0.58
CA THR A 27 6.29 -43.58 -1.40
C THR A 27 5.09 -43.06 -0.62
N VAL A 28 4.71 -41.82 -0.89
CA VAL A 28 3.54 -41.16 -0.28
C VAL A 28 2.86 -40.28 -1.32
N ASP A 29 1.52 -40.25 -1.28
CA ASP A 29 0.76 -39.32 -2.10
C ASP A 29 0.90 -37.88 -1.58
N LYS A 30 0.92 -36.93 -2.51
CA LYS A 30 1.18 -35.51 -2.20
C LYS A 30 0.06 -34.91 -1.34
N ASP A 31 -1.19 -35.30 -1.59
CA ASP A 31 -2.35 -34.79 -0.86
C ASP A 31 -2.41 -35.36 0.57
N CYS A 32 -2.04 -36.63 0.74
CA CYS A 32 -1.86 -37.27 2.05
C CYS A 32 -0.75 -36.58 2.86
N LEU A 33 0.42 -36.35 2.24
CA LEU A 33 1.52 -35.64 2.90
C LEU A 33 1.12 -34.21 3.29
N GLY A 34 0.37 -33.52 2.44
CA GLY A 34 -0.20 -32.21 2.73
C GLY A 34 -1.11 -32.25 3.96
N THR A 35 -2.03 -33.21 4.00
CA THR A 35 -2.99 -33.38 5.11
C THR A 35 -2.27 -33.69 6.43
N LEU A 36 -1.30 -34.61 6.43
CA LEU A 36 -0.49 -34.90 7.62
C LEU A 36 0.32 -33.68 8.10
N THR A 37 0.78 -32.84 7.18
CA THR A 37 1.48 -31.60 7.52
C THR A 37 0.53 -30.61 8.22
N GLU A 38 -0.71 -30.46 7.74
CA GLU A 38 -1.72 -29.62 8.41
C GLU A 38 -2.11 -30.19 9.78
N MET A 39 -2.26 -31.51 9.90
CA MET A 39 -2.53 -32.18 11.19
C MET A 39 -1.39 -31.97 12.19
N MET A 40 -0.13 -32.07 11.74
CA MET A 40 1.04 -31.79 12.57
C MET A 40 1.05 -30.33 13.05
N GLN A 41 0.72 -29.38 12.18
CA GLN A 41 0.61 -27.98 12.57
C GLN A 41 -0.52 -27.76 13.59
N ALA A 42 -1.69 -28.35 13.38
CA ALA A 42 -2.81 -28.28 14.31
C ALA A 42 -2.45 -28.86 15.68
N PHE A 43 -1.75 -30.01 15.69
CA PHE A 43 -1.26 -30.66 16.91
C PHE A 43 -0.30 -29.76 17.72
N ILE A 44 0.67 -29.12 17.05
CA ILE A 44 1.59 -28.18 17.71
C ILE A 44 0.83 -26.99 18.31
N CYS A 45 -0.13 -26.43 17.56
CA CYS A 45 -0.97 -25.32 18.05
C CYS A 45 -1.83 -25.73 19.24
N GLU A 46 -2.37 -26.94 19.24
CA GLU A 46 -3.21 -27.46 20.32
C GLU A 46 -2.42 -27.62 21.63
N ILE A 47 -1.23 -28.23 21.57
CA ILE A 47 -0.33 -28.31 22.75
C ILE A 47 0.03 -26.92 23.25
N ALA A 48 0.35 -25.99 22.35
CA ALA A 48 0.70 -24.62 22.71
C ALA A 48 -0.47 -23.90 23.40
N ASN A 49 -1.70 -24.09 22.90
CA ASN A 49 -2.91 -23.52 23.49
C ASN A 49 -3.19 -24.09 24.88
N LEU A 50 -3.05 -25.40 25.07
CA LEU A 50 -3.20 -26.05 26.38
C LEU A 50 -2.14 -25.56 27.36
N SER A 51 -0.87 -25.55 26.93
CA SER A 51 0.26 -25.06 27.75
C SER A 51 0.06 -23.60 28.16
N LYS A 52 -0.41 -22.76 27.24
CA LYS A 52 -0.77 -21.35 27.51
C LYS A 52 -1.91 -21.25 28.53
N SER A 53 -2.96 -22.06 28.37
CA SER A 53 -4.12 -22.06 29.28
C SER A 53 -3.72 -22.45 30.71
N TYR A 54 -2.85 -23.45 30.89
CA TYR A 54 -2.32 -23.82 32.21
C TYR A 54 -1.38 -22.76 32.79
N CYS A 55 -0.55 -22.13 31.96
CA CYS A 55 0.29 -21.01 32.36
C CYS A 55 -0.56 -19.82 32.87
N GLU A 56 -1.62 -19.47 32.13
CA GLU A 56 -2.55 -18.38 32.47
C GLU A 56 -3.36 -18.70 33.73
N LEU A 57 -3.77 -19.96 33.93
CA LEU A 57 -4.44 -20.41 35.15
C LEU A 57 -3.55 -20.21 36.40
N SER A 58 -2.24 -20.33 36.24
CA SER A 58 -1.25 -20.05 37.28
C SER A 58 -0.94 -18.56 37.46
N GLY A 59 -1.54 -17.67 36.66
CA GLY A 59 -1.26 -16.22 36.66
C GLY A 59 0.10 -15.85 36.05
N ARG A 60 0.75 -16.77 35.33
CA ARG A 60 2.03 -16.54 34.65
C ARG A 60 1.80 -16.20 33.18
N SER A 61 2.72 -15.44 32.59
CA SER A 61 2.74 -15.16 31.15
C SER A 61 3.68 -16.08 30.37
N GLU A 62 4.61 -16.75 31.06
CA GLU A 62 5.61 -17.63 30.45
C GLU A 62 5.38 -19.09 30.86
N PRO A 63 5.15 -19.99 29.88
CA PRO A 63 4.91 -21.40 30.17
C PRO A 63 6.20 -22.08 30.64
N ILE A 64 6.08 -22.89 31.70
CA ILE A 64 7.17 -23.75 32.18
C ILE A 64 7.01 -25.16 31.61
N ILE A 65 8.06 -25.97 31.76
CA ILE A 65 8.07 -27.37 31.30
C ILE A 65 6.89 -28.17 31.88
N ALA A 66 6.50 -27.92 33.13
CA ALA A 66 5.36 -28.59 33.76
C ALA A 66 4.02 -28.29 33.06
N ASP A 67 3.82 -27.06 32.54
CA ASP A 67 2.61 -26.69 31.80
C ASP A 67 2.52 -27.46 30.48
N VAL A 68 3.66 -27.64 29.82
CA VAL A 68 3.77 -28.43 28.57
C VAL A 68 3.54 -29.92 28.82
N ILE A 69 4.13 -30.47 29.89
CA ILE A 69 3.88 -31.87 30.29
C ILE A 69 2.39 -32.08 30.57
N LEU A 70 1.75 -31.15 31.27
CA LEU A 70 0.32 -31.23 31.55
C LEU A 70 -0.51 -31.16 30.25
N GLY A 71 -0.13 -30.30 29.30
CA GLY A 71 -0.73 -30.27 27.96
C GLY A 71 -0.63 -31.61 27.22
N PHE A 72 0.53 -32.29 27.26
CA PHE A 72 0.67 -33.63 26.68
C PHE A 72 -0.18 -34.68 27.38
N VAL A 73 -0.28 -34.63 28.71
CA VAL A 73 -1.10 -35.56 29.51
C VAL A 73 -2.59 -35.37 29.19
N GLU A 74 -3.05 -34.12 29.06
CA GLU A 74 -4.43 -33.80 28.69
C GLU A 74 -4.78 -34.33 27.29
N MET A 75 -3.84 -34.25 26.34
CA MET A 75 -4.00 -34.84 25.00
C MET A 75 -3.86 -36.38 24.99
N GLY A 76 -3.62 -37.02 26.14
CA GLY A 76 -3.54 -38.47 26.27
C GLY A 76 -2.16 -39.08 25.95
N PHE A 77 -1.10 -38.27 25.90
CA PHE A 77 0.26 -38.75 25.65
C PHE A 77 0.99 -39.10 26.95
N ASN A 78 1.61 -40.29 26.97
CA ASN A 78 2.43 -40.71 28.10
C ASN A 78 3.88 -40.26 27.92
N PHE A 79 4.26 -39.21 28.66
CA PHE A 79 5.61 -38.61 28.60
C PHE A 79 6.73 -39.59 28.98
N ASN A 80 6.45 -40.64 29.77
CA ASN A 80 7.47 -41.61 30.18
C ASN A 80 8.06 -42.43 29.02
N LYS A 81 7.36 -42.51 27.88
CA LYS A 81 7.84 -43.22 26.68
C LYS A 81 8.82 -42.40 25.83
N LEU A 82 8.97 -41.10 26.12
CA LEU A 82 9.80 -40.19 25.33
C LEU A 82 11.29 -40.58 25.38
N ASP A 83 11.81 -40.95 26.55
CA ASP A 83 13.21 -41.38 26.71
C ASP A 83 13.52 -42.63 25.89
N SER A 84 12.60 -43.60 25.86
CA SER A 84 12.71 -44.81 25.03
C SER A 84 12.69 -44.48 23.54
N TYR A 85 11.84 -43.53 23.12
CA TYR A 85 11.78 -43.07 21.73
C TYR A 85 13.09 -42.36 21.31
N LEU A 86 13.67 -41.56 22.19
CA LEU A 86 14.93 -40.85 21.90
C LEU A 86 16.11 -41.81 21.71
N LYS A 87 16.13 -42.94 22.42
CA LYS A 87 17.20 -43.95 22.37
C LYS A 87 17.03 -44.97 21.23
N GLY A 88 15.79 -45.21 20.78
CA GLY A 88 15.44 -46.33 19.90
C GLY A 88 15.79 -46.14 18.42
N THR A 89 15.83 -44.90 17.93
CA THR A 89 15.97 -44.62 16.49
C THR A 89 16.94 -43.47 16.22
N LYS A 90 17.68 -43.55 15.11
CA LYS A 90 18.46 -42.44 14.58
C LYS A 90 17.51 -41.47 13.89
N HIS A 91 16.95 -40.55 14.65
CA HIS A 91 16.08 -39.49 14.14
C HIS A 91 16.83 -38.63 13.13
N ALA A 92 16.25 -38.35 11.97
CA ALA A 92 16.91 -37.50 10.98
C ALA A 92 16.96 -36.05 11.47
N VAL A 93 18.13 -35.44 11.32
CA VAL A 93 18.33 -34.03 11.67
C VAL A 93 17.92 -33.18 10.47
N LEU A 94 16.86 -32.39 10.64
CA LEU A 94 16.43 -31.44 9.62
C LEU A 94 17.48 -30.33 9.47
N PRO A 95 17.71 -29.83 8.24
CA PRO A 95 18.64 -28.73 8.02
C PRO A 95 18.13 -27.47 8.74
N ASN A 96 19.04 -26.74 9.37
CA ASN A 96 18.72 -25.47 10.00
C ASN A 96 18.12 -24.50 8.97
N LEU A 97 17.04 -23.82 9.36
CA LEU A 97 16.46 -22.74 8.58
C LEU A 97 17.53 -21.67 8.35
N GLN A 98 17.80 -21.38 7.07
CA GLN A 98 18.66 -20.25 6.72
C GLN A 98 17.98 -18.97 7.22
N PRO A 99 18.65 -18.12 8.01
CA PRO A 99 18.07 -16.86 8.45
C PRO A 99 17.72 -16.05 7.21
N GLN A 100 16.47 -15.60 7.13
CA GLN A 100 16.03 -14.70 6.06
C GLN A 100 16.88 -13.45 6.17
N GLN A 101 17.81 -13.25 5.22
CA GLN A 101 18.58 -12.02 5.14
C GLN A 101 17.56 -10.89 4.96
N GLN A 102 17.47 -10.00 5.94
CA GLN A 102 16.71 -8.77 5.79
C GLN A 102 17.17 -8.12 4.49
N GLN A 103 16.23 -7.86 3.59
CA GLN A 103 16.55 -7.17 2.35
C GLN A 103 17.23 -5.86 2.74
N LYS A 104 18.51 -5.74 2.36
CA LYS A 104 19.28 -4.53 2.61
C LYS A 104 18.52 -3.40 1.91
N LEU A 105 17.89 -2.54 2.70
CA LEU A 105 17.27 -1.34 2.17
C LEU A 105 18.37 -0.55 1.48
N TYR A 106 18.25 -0.38 0.16
CA TYR A 106 19.18 0.44 -0.59
C TYR A 106 19.12 1.86 -0.02
N ASN A 107 20.28 2.46 0.22
CA ASN A 107 20.36 3.86 0.60
C ASN A 107 19.65 4.66 -0.49
N MET A 108 18.55 5.33 -0.14
CA MET A 108 17.98 6.33 -1.01
C MET A 108 19.00 7.46 -1.17
N LEU A 109 19.15 7.94 -2.40
CA LEU A 109 19.96 9.11 -2.68
C LEU A 109 19.46 10.25 -1.79
N ALA A 110 20.29 10.73 -0.88
CA ALA A 110 19.96 11.87 -0.04
C ALA A 110 20.09 13.15 -0.88
N ALA A 111 19.00 13.87 -1.06
CA ALA A 111 18.92 15.10 -1.83
C ALA A 111 18.53 16.26 -0.90
N GLY A 112 19.52 17.10 -0.58
CA GLY A 112 19.31 18.30 0.23
C GLY A 112 19.43 18.07 1.74
N THR A 113 19.21 19.13 2.51
CA THR A 113 19.27 19.10 3.98
C THR A 113 17.93 18.68 4.56
N LYS A 114 17.88 17.52 5.22
CA LYS A 114 16.68 17.06 5.94
C LYS A 114 16.28 18.07 7.01
N GLN A 115 15.01 18.46 7.01
CA GLN A 115 14.48 19.32 8.06
C GLN A 115 14.35 18.50 9.36
N PRO A 116 14.90 18.98 10.50
CA PRO A 116 14.73 18.29 11.77
C PRO A 116 13.26 18.32 12.20
N LEU A 117 12.85 17.34 13.00
CA LEU A 117 11.50 17.35 13.56
C LEU A 117 11.34 18.57 14.48
N PRO A 118 10.22 19.31 14.37
CA PRO A 118 9.87 20.37 15.30
C PRO A 118 9.85 19.90 16.76
N PRO A 119 10.07 20.78 17.76
CA PRO A 119 10.14 20.41 19.18
C PRO A 119 8.89 19.73 19.75
N HIS A 120 7.72 19.94 19.13
CA HIS A 120 6.45 19.34 19.56
C HIS A 120 6.24 17.90 19.04
N ILE A 121 7.12 17.40 18.17
CA ILE A 121 7.06 16.03 17.64
C ILE A 121 8.14 15.20 18.32
N PRO A 122 7.78 14.10 19.01
CA PRO A 122 8.75 13.25 19.68
C PRO A 122 9.83 12.69 18.72
N PRO A 123 11.09 12.56 19.16
CA PRO A 123 12.20 12.12 18.32
C PRO A 123 12.15 10.63 17.93
N HIS A 124 11.27 9.83 18.57
CA HIS A 124 11.08 8.41 18.25
C HIS A 124 10.17 8.20 17.02
N LEU A 125 9.53 9.25 16.52
CA LEU A 125 8.72 9.19 15.31
C LEU A 125 9.61 9.24 14.06
N PRO A 126 9.13 8.71 12.93
CA PRO A 126 9.87 8.75 11.67
C PRO A 126 10.19 10.20 11.28
N GLN A 127 11.38 10.40 10.73
CA GLN A 127 11.80 11.68 10.17
C GLN A 127 10.94 12.08 8.98
N PHE A 128 10.84 13.38 8.72
CA PHE A 128 10.18 13.85 7.52
C PHE A 128 10.89 13.30 6.26
N PRO A 129 10.11 13.04 5.19
CA PRO A 129 10.65 12.78 3.86
C PRO A 129 11.71 13.80 3.42
N ASP A 130 12.54 13.39 2.47
CA ASP A 130 13.59 14.23 1.91
C ASP A 130 13.00 15.49 1.24
N PRO A 131 13.67 16.66 1.23
CA PRO A 131 13.15 17.88 0.63
C PRO A 131 12.59 17.73 -0.79
N HIS A 132 13.21 16.87 -1.62
CA HIS A 132 12.73 16.59 -2.98
C HIS A 132 11.36 15.91 -3.02
N ALA A 133 10.92 15.23 -1.95
CA ALA A 133 9.55 14.70 -1.84
C ALA A 133 8.50 15.83 -1.80
N TYR A 134 8.89 17.04 -1.40
CA TYR A 134 8.03 18.23 -1.37
C TYR A 134 8.18 19.12 -2.61
N VAL A 135 9.25 18.92 -3.40
CA VAL A 135 9.45 19.68 -4.64
C VAL A 135 8.53 19.13 -5.72
N ARG A 136 7.54 19.93 -6.12
CA ARG A 136 6.78 19.65 -7.34
C ARG A 136 7.65 19.95 -8.55
N THR A 137 8.24 18.94 -9.16
CA THR A 137 8.87 19.08 -10.46
C THR A 137 7.79 19.47 -11.48
N PRO A 138 7.86 20.67 -12.09
CA PRO A 138 6.90 21.06 -13.11
C PRO A 138 7.05 20.12 -14.30
N THR A 139 6.13 19.16 -14.44
CA THR A 139 6.07 18.31 -15.63
C THR A 139 5.50 19.14 -16.78
N HIS A 140 6.08 19.00 -17.97
CA HIS A 140 5.68 19.75 -19.18
C HIS A 140 4.17 19.64 -19.51
N LYS A 141 3.54 18.55 -19.09
CA LYS A 141 2.09 18.40 -19.05
C LYS A 141 1.68 18.13 -17.61
N GLN A 142 0.99 19.08 -16.99
CA GLN A 142 0.38 18.83 -15.69
C GLN A 142 -0.84 17.92 -15.91
N PRO A 143 -1.00 16.84 -15.13
CA PRO A 143 -2.24 16.08 -15.17
C PRO A 143 -3.38 17.01 -14.75
N ILE A 144 -4.47 16.98 -15.52
CA ILE A 144 -5.69 17.73 -15.19
C ILE A 144 -6.27 17.06 -13.93
N ILE A 145 -6.18 17.76 -12.80
CA ILE A 145 -6.69 17.30 -11.50
C ILE A 145 -8.08 17.88 -11.19
N ASP A 146 -8.66 18.65 -12.11
CA ASP A 146 -9.98 19.22 -11.97
C ASP A 146 -11.00 18.09 -11.85
N TYR A 147 -11.73 18.08 -10.74
CA TYR A 147 -12.67 17.01 -10.39
C TYR A 147 -13.69 16.75 -11.51
N GLU A 148 -14.22 17.82 -12.10
CA GLU A 148 -15.17 17.76 -13.21
C GLU A 148 -14.58 17.06 -14.43
N SER A 149 -13.40 17.48 -14.88
CA SER A 149 -12.74 16.91 -16.06
C SER A 149 -12.30 15.45 -15.86
N VAL A 150 -11.86 15.09 -14.65
CA VAL A 150 -11.51 13.70 -14.32
C VAL A 150 -12.76 12.82 -14.38
N ARG A 151 -13.86 13.27 -13.79
CA ARG A 151 -15.12 12.53 -13.75
C ARG A 151 -15.75 12.41 -15.14
N GLU A 152 -15.69 13.46 -15.95
CA GLU A 152 -16.15 13.44 -17.34
C GLU A 152 -15.36 12.41 -18.16
N LYS A 153 -14.03 12.41 -18.07
CA LYS A 153 -13.18 11.42 -18.77
C LYS A 153 -13.49 9.99 -18.34
N ALA A 154 -13.66 9.75 -17.04
CA ALA A 154 -14.03 8.43 -16.52
C ALA A 154 -15.40 7.96 -17.05
N ALA A 155 -16.38 8.87 -17.10
CA ALA A 155 -17.71 8.57 -17.63
C ALA A 155 -17.67 8.29 -19.14
N VAL A 156 -16.90 9.07 -19.91
CA VAL A 156 -16.68 8.83 -21.34
C VAL A 156 -16.02 7.47 -21.57
N GLN A 157 -14.96 7.16 -20.83
CA GLN A 157 -14.28 5.86 -20.91
C GLN A 157 -15.23 4.70 -20.60
N LYS A 158 -16.03 4.80 -19.53
CA LYS A 158 -17.03 3.79 -19.18
C LYS A 158 -18.03 3.55 -20.31
N ARG A 159 -18.60 4.63 -20.86
CA ARG A 159 -19.55 4.57 -21.99
C ARG A 159 -18.91 3.95 -23.24
N ASP A 160 -17.67 4.29 -23.54
CA ASP A 160 -16.98 3.81 -24.72
C ASP A 160 -16.61 2.32 -24.58
N ILE A 161 -16.23 1.87 -23.37
CA ILE A 161 -16.04 0.44 -23.02
C ILE A 161 -17.35 -0.33 -23.17
N GLU A 162 -18.45 0.18 -22.62
CA GLU A 162 -19.77 -0.45 -22.73
C GLU A 162 -20.17 -0.61 -24.21
N LYS A 163 -20.08 0.46 -25.00
CA LYS A 163 -20.38 0.41 -26.45
C LYS A 163 -19.48 -0.58 -27.20
N ALA A 164 -18.19 -0.60 -26.90
CA ALA A 164 -17.25 -1.51 -27.54
C ALA A 164 -17.59 -2.97 -27.19
N LEU A 165 -17.90 -3.27 -25.93
CA LEU A 165 -18.31 -4.59 -25.47
C LEU A 165 -19.64 -5.03 -26.09
N THR A 166 -20.65 -4.15 -26.09
CA THR A 166 -21.93 -4.42 -26.75
C THR A 166 -21.74 -4.75 -28.23
N LYS A 167 -20.92 -3.96 -28.95
CA LYS A 167 -20.63 -4.20 -30.37
C LYS A 167 -19.87 -5.50 -30.61
N PHE A 168 -18.93 -5.85 -29.73
CA PHE A 168 -18.22 -7.11 -29.79
C PHE A 168 -19.14 -8.32 -29.57
N LEU A 169 -19.98 -8.27 -28.55
CA LEU A 169 -20.93 -9.34 -28.24
C LEU A 169 -22.00 -9.49 -29.33
N ALA A 170 -22.50 -8.38 -29.87
CA ALA A 170 -23.41 -8.39 -31.01
C ALA A 170 -22.79 -9.04 -32.26
N LYS A 171 -21.48 -8.94 -32.47
CA LYS A 171 -20.81 -9.56 -33.63
C LYS A 171 -20.47 -11.05 -33.42
N THR A 172 -20.32 -11.48 -32.17
CA THR A 172 -19.83 -12.83 -31.82
C THR A 172 -20.94 -13.79 -31.38
N SER A 173 -22.05 -13.25 -30.86
CA SER A 173 -23.20 -14.01 -30.40
C SER A 173 -24.35 -13.95 -31.39
N THR A 174 -25.33 -14.84 -31.23
CA THR A 174 -26.60 -14.78 -31.96
C THR A 174 -27.31 -13.47 -31.65
N THR A 175 -27.80 -12.76 -32.67
CA THR A 175 -28.51 -11.49 -32.53
C THR A 175 -29.94 -11.56 -33.02
N HIS A 176 -30.78 -10.70 -32.44
CA HIS A 176 -32.10 -10.36 -32.96
C HIS A 176 -32.08 -8.90 -33.39
N ASN A 177 -32.74 -8.60 -34.51
CA ASN A 177 -32.82 -7.24 -35.02
C ASN A 177 -34.20 -6.67 -34.67
N LEU A 178 -34.24 -5.36 -34.41
CA LEU A 178 -35.49 -4.65 -34.11
C LEU A 178 -36.34 -4.36 -35.35
N PHE A 179 -35.70 -4.31 -36.53
CA PHE A 179 -36.33 -3.94 -37.79
C PHE A 179 -36.02 -4.98 -38.87
N ASP A 180 -37.04 -5.34 -39.64
CA ASP A 180 -36.97 -6.33 -40.73
C ASP A 180 -36.49 -5.72 -42.08
N SER A 181 -35.95 -4.50 -42.06
CA SER A 181 -35.44 -3.80 -43.26
C SER A 181 -33.94 -4.02 -43.48
N ASP A 182 -33.43 -3.67 -44.67
CA ASP A 182 -32.01 -3.76 -45.07
C ASP A 182 -31.03 -2.97 -44.14
N GLU A 183 -31.57 -2.20 -43.20
CA GLU A 183 -30.90 -1.52 -42.08
C GLU A 183 -30.70 -2.41 -40.84
N ALA A 184 -30.87 -3.72 -40.96
CA ALA A 184 -30.81 -4.72 -39.88
C ALA A 184 -29.55 -4.66 -38.99
N ASN A 185 -28.47 -4.00 -39.45
CA ASN A 185 -27.20 -3.89 -38.72
C ASN A 185 -27.05 -2.64 -37.84
N ILE A 186 -28.02 -1.73 -37.80
CA ILE A 186 -27.91 -0.49 -37.02
C ILE A 186 -28.15 -0.76 -35.52
N PHE A 187 -29.04 -1.68 -35.18
CA PHE A 187 -29.41 -2.00 -33.79
C PHE A 187 -29.43 -3.52 -33.52
N PRO A 188 -28.25 -4.17 -33.50
CA PRO A 188 -28.18 -5.60 -33.20
C PRO A 188 -28.38 -5.84 -31.70
N LEU A 189 -29.46 -6.52 -31.33
CA LEU A 189 -29.71 -6.95 -29.95
C LEU A 189 -29.13 -8.34 -29.74
N ILE A 190 -28.45 -8.55 -28.61
CA ILE A 190 -27.92 -9.88 -28.24
C ILE A 190 -29.11 -10.78 -27.90
N ALA A 191 -29.19 -11.95 -28.54
CA ALA A 191 -30.27 -12.90 -28.30
C ALA A 191 -30.21 -13.48 -26.88
N CYS A 192 -31.39 -13.63 -26.25
CA CYS A 192 -31.50 -14.19 -24.92
C CYS A 192 -31.11 -15.68 -24.92
N LYS A 193 -30.13 -16.03 -24.07
CA LYS A 193 -29.79 -17.44 -23.80
C LYS A 193 -30.57 -17.89 -22.56
N PRO A 194 -31.52 -18.84 -22.67
CA PRO A 194 -32.24 -19.33 -21.51
C PRO A 194 -31.26 -20.06 -20.58
N SER A 195 -31.15 -19.59 -19.35
CA SER A 195 -30.33 -20.19 -18.29
C SER A 195 -31.23 -20.82 -17.23
N HIS A 196 -30.89 -22.02 -16.77
CA HIS A 196 -31.58 -22.69 -15.67
C HIS A 196 -30.59 -23.03 -14.55
N PRO A 197 -30.89 -22.68 -13.28
CA PRO A 197 -32.05 -21.92 -12.81
C PRO A 197 -31.97 -20.40 -13.13
N PRO A 198 -33.06 -19.76 -13.60
CA PRO A 198 -33.01 -18.37 -14.09
C PRO A 198 -32.80 -17.32 -12.99
N TYR A 199 -33.23 -17.60 -11.77
CA TYR A 199 -33.12 -16.68 -10.64
C TYR A 199 -31.69 -16.55 -10.13
N LEU A 200 -30.83 -17.54 -10.38
CA LEU A 200 -29.50 -17.58 -9.78
C LEU A 200 -28.58 -16.50 -10.36
N SER A 201 -28.59 -16.27 -11.68
CA SER A 201 -27.79 -15.19 -12.27
C SER A 201 -28.30 -13.79 -11.90
N ALA A 202 -29.61 -13.62 -11.72
CA ALA A 202 -30.21 -12.34 -11.36
C ALA A 202 -29.98 -11.95 -9.89
N LEU A 203 -29.81 -12.95 -9.00
CA LEU A 203 -29.56 -12.74 -7.57
C LEU A 203 -28.06 -12.68 -7.23
N LEU A 204 -27.17 -12.97 -8.19
CA LEU A 204 -25.73 -12.86 -8.00
C LEU A 204 -25.28 -11.43 -8.31
N PRO A 205 -24.61 -10.73 -7.38
CA PRO A 205 -24.03 -9.41 -7.64
C PRO A 205 -22.82 -9.57 -8.56
N GLN A 206 -23.02 -9.46 -9.89
CA GLN A 206 -21.94 -9.55 -10.88
C GLN A 206 -21.27 -8.18 -11.13
N ASP A 207 -21.97 -7.08 -10.87
CA ASP A 207 -21.50 -5.71 -11.12
C ASP A 207 -20.87 -5.03 -9.89
N GLN A 208 -20.88 -5.68 -8.73
CA GLN A 208 -20.14 -5.21 -7.54
C GLN A 208 -18.73 -5.78 -7.57
N ILE A 209 -17.85 -5.09 -8.29
CA ILE A 209 -16.42 -5.18 -8.01
C ILE A 209 -16.23 -4.48 -6.67
N PHE A 210 -16.20 -5.25 -5.59
CA PHE A 210 -15.68 -4.74 -4.33
C PHE A 210 -14.17 -4.57 -4.52
N ASP A 211 -13.73 -3.36 -4.85
CA ASP A 211 -12.33 -3.01 -4.63
C ASP A 211 -12.11 -3.15 -3.11
N PRO A 212 -11.11 -3.94 -2.67
CA PRO A 212 -10.88 -4.14 -1.24
C PRO A 212 -10.64 -2.81 -0.49
N GLU A 213 -10.17 -1.78 -1.19
CA GLU A 213 -10.04 -0.42 -0.67
C GLU A 213 -11.38 0.30 -0.39
N ASP A 214 -12.47 -0.08 -1.08
CA ASP A 214 -13.80 0.53 -0.88
C ASP A 214 -14.56 -0.09 0.32
N LEU A 215 -14.15 -1.27 0.81
CA LEU A 215 -14.73 -1.88 2.02
C LEU A 215 -14.19 -1.27 3.32
N ASP A 216 -12.97 -0.73 3.29
CA ASP A 216 -12.27 -0.24 4.49
C ASP A 216 -12.57 1.23 4.83
N VAL A 217 -13.40 1.91 4.03
CA VAL A 217 -13.69 3.34 4.23
C VAL A 217 -14.95 3.52 5.09
N ASP A 218 -14.75 3.51 6.41
CA ASP A 218 -15.78 3.88 7.38
C ASP A 218 -16.43 5.24 7.01
N PRO A 219 -17.77 5.37 6.94
CA PRO A 219 -18.43 6.63 6.54
C PRO A 219 -18.16 7.80 7.51
N LYS A 220 -17.76 7.50 8.76
CA LYS A 220 -17.27 8.51 9.71
C LYS A 220 -15.92 9.12 9.27
N SER A 221 -15.07 8.35 8.62
CA SER A 221 -13.75 8.75 8.14
C SER A 221 -13.84 9.79 7.03
N GLN A 222 -14.83 9.65 6.13
CA GLN A 222 -15.07 10.62 5.05
C GLN A 222 -15.60 11.96 5.57
N ILE A 223 -16.51 11.94 6.55
CA ILE A 223 -17.04 13.17 7.16
C ILE A 223 -15.93 13.92 7.92
N VAL A 224 -15.06 13.19 8.64
CA VAL A 224 -13.92 13.78 9.36
C VAL A 224 -12.88 14.36 8.40
N GLN A 225 -12.63 13.73 7.24
CA GLN A 225 -11.72 14.26 6.22
C GLN A 225 -12.27 15.51 5.54
N GLN A 226 -13.58 15.56 5.24
CA GLN A 226 -14.21 16.75 4.64
C GLN A 226 -14.25 17.93 5.62
N GLN A 227 -14.55 17.68 6.90
CA GLN A 227 -14.50 18.71 7.95
C GLN A 227 -13.09 19.24 8.18
N LYS A 228 -12.08 18.36 8.25
CA LYS A 228 -10.65 18.76 8.35
C LYS A 228 -10.18 19.59 7.16
N ASN A 229 -10.68 19.31 5.95
CA ASN A 229 -10.33 20.07 4.76
C ASN A 229 -11.00 21.46 4.74
N HIS A 230 -12.23 21.57 5.26
CA HIS A 230 -12.95 22.85 5.38
C HIS A 230 -12.33 23.77 6.45
N ASP A 231 -11.87 23.21 7.58
CA ASP A 231 -11.18 23.95 8.65
C ASP A 231 -9.78 24.41 8.26
N LYS A 232 -9.05 23.61 7.47
CA LYS A 232 -7.75 24.01 6.89
C LYS A 232 -7.89 25.16 5.90
N ALA A 233 -8.96 25.20 5.11
CA ALA A 233 -9.23 26.29 4.17
C ALA A 233 -9.62 27.60 4.87
N LYS A 234 -10.30 27.54 6.03
CA LYS A 234 -10.57 28.71 6.87
C LYS A 234 -9.31 29.27 7.54
N LYS A 235 -8.48 28.40 8.14
CA LYS A 235 -7.20 28.82 8.77
C LYS A 235 -6.22 29.44 7.77
N GLN A 236 -6.16 28.95 6.53
CA GLN A 236 -5.31 29.54 5.49
C GLN A 236 -5.77 30.92 5.00
N LYS A 237 -7.05 31.29 5.18
CA LYS A 237 -7.56 32.65 4.87
C LYS A 237 -7.29 33.65 6.00
N GLU A 238 -7.24 33.19 7.26
CA GLU A 238 -6.91 34.04 8.40
C GLU A 238 -5.41 34.33 8.50
N ILE A 239 -4.55 33.32 8.25
CA ILE A 239 -3.08 33.49 8.29
C ILE A 239 -2.56 34.43 7.17
N LYS A 240 -3.29 34.53 6.04
CA LYS A 240 -2.93 35.46 4.95
C LYS A 240 -3.13 36.95 5.27
N LYS A 241 -3.80 37.30 6.39
CA LYS A 241 -4.05 38.71 6.77
C LYS A 241 -3.01 39.28 7.75
N GLU A 242 -2.24 38.47 8.47
CA GLU A 242 -1.45 38.96 9.60
C GLU A 242 0.07 39.10 9.38
N VAL A 243 0.69 38.44 8.39
CA VAL A 243 2.15 38.49 8.26
C VAL A 243 2.56 39.10 6.92
N LYS A 244 2.41 40.42 6.85
CA LYS A 244 2.99 41.28 5.82
C LYS A 244 3.83 42.35 6.53
N VAL A 245 4.99 41.98 7.05
CA VAL A 245 6.03 42.92 7.50
C VAL A 245 7.42 42.33 7.18
N GLU A 246 8.06 42.96 6.18
CA GLU A 246 9.50 43.17 5.97
C GLU A 246 10.49 41.97 5.95
N PRO A 247 11.17 41.76 4.81
CA PRO A 247 12.38 40.96 4.68
C PRO A 247 13.60 41.74 4.10
N VAL A 248 14.79 41.11 4.21
CA VAL A 248 16.02 41.22 3.36
C VAL A 248 17.06 42.30 3.74
N GLU A 249 18.40 42.22 3.55
CA GLU A 249 19.51 41.24 3.40
C GLU A 249 20.72 42.07 2.84
N ASN A 250 21.88 41.43 2.65
CA ASN A 250 22.97 41.75 1.66
C ASN A 250 24.13 42.67 2.11
N GLN A 251 25.36 42.59 1.59
CA GLN A 251 26.14 41.65 0.73
C GLN A 251 27.61 42.14 0.70
N ASP A 252 28.53 41.21 0.40
CA ASP A 252 29.73 41.29 -0.45
C ASP A 252 30.96 42.19 -0.20
N LEU A 253 32.06 41.66 -0.79
CA LEU A 253 33.46 41.99 -0.69
C LEU A 253 33.90 43.30 -1.37
N SER A 254 35.01 43.80 -0.80
CA SER A 254 36.13 44.54 -1.40
C SER A 254 36.18 46.07 -1.24
N GLN A 255 37.36 46.49 -0.76
CA GLN A 255 37.92 47.82 -0.54
C GLN A 255 37.85 48.65 -1.85
N ASN A 256 37.68 49.98 -1.90
CA ASN A 256 38.39 51.01 -1.14
C ASN A 256 37.69 52.39 -1.33
N GLU A 257 37.87 53.25 -0.31
CA GLU A 257 37.85 54.73 -0.29
C GLU A 257 36.59 55.58 -0.61
N SER A 258 36.04 56.12 0.49
CA SER A 258 35.84 57.56 0.77
C SER A 258 34.46 58.25 0.57
N VAL A 259 33.80 58.43 1.72
CA VAL A 259 33.22 59.68 2.29
C VAL A 259 31.88 60.26 1.73
N LYS A 260 30.88 60.17 2.63
CA LYS A 260 29.75 61.08 2.98
C LYS A 260 28.36 60.97 2.32
N SER A 261 27.46 60.37 3.13
CA SER A 261 26.15 60.84 3.65
C SER A 261 24.91 60.96 2.74
N ASP A 262 23.88 60.25 3.24
CA ASP A 262 22.44 60.52 3.29
C ASP A 262 21.47 59.80 2.31
N ASP A 263 20.72 58.88 2.95
CA ASP A 263 19.29 58.52 2.83
C ASP A 263 18.69 57.77 1.61
N ASN A 264 18.38 56.48 1.89
CA ASN A 264 17.09 55.76 1.77
C ASN A 264 16.25 55.84 0.47
N ILE A 265 15.96 54.67 -0.15
CA ILE A 265 14.62 54.21 -0.62
C ILE A 265 14.67 52.72 -1.13
N ALA A 266 14.06 51.83 -0.31
CA ALA A 266 13.21 50.64 -0.58
C ALA A 266 13.55 49.48 -1.58
N ASN A 267 13.90 48.33 -0.98
CA ASN A 267 13.36 46.95 -1.11
C ASN A 267 12.95 46.32 -2.48
N VAL A 268 13.72 45.33 -2.94
CA VAL A 268 13.26 44.20 -3.78
C VAL A 268 13.83 42.89 -3.23
N SER A 269 12.95 41.92 -2.95
CA SER A 269 13.23 40.61 -2.36
C SER A 269 14.24 39.76 -3.16
N TYR A 270 15.18 39.13 -2.45
CA TYR A 270 16.21 38.26 -2.99
C TYR A 270 15.61 36.96 -3.56
N ILE A 271 15.81 36.71 -4.86
CA ILE A 271 15.47 35.46 -5.54
C ILE A 271 16.78 34.71 -5.78
N ASP A 272 16.99 33.60 -5.07
CA ASP A 272 18.21 32.76 -5.06
C ASP A 272 18.40 31.91 -6.35
N ASN A 273 17.75 32.28 -7.45
CA ASN A 273 17.92 31.63 -8.74
C ASN A 273 17.99 32.67 -9.87
N PRO A 274 19.18 32.92 -10.44
CA PRO A 274 19.41 34.00 -11.40
C PRO A 274 18.68 33.81 -12.75
N TYR A 275 18.15 32.61 -13.03
CA TYR A 275 17.38 32.34 -14.25
C TYR A 275 15.87 32.59 -14.13
N LEU A 276 15.38 32.94 -12.94
CA LEU A 276 13.96 33.23 -12.67
C LEU A 276 13.63 34.73 -12.58
N ALA A 277 14.62 35.62 -12.71
CA ALA A 277 14.40 37.06 -12.72
C ALA A 277 13.79 37.51 -14.06
N ALA A 278 12.69 38.28 -14.02
CA ALA A 278 12.03 38.77 -15.22
C ALA A 278 12.94 39.76 -15.98
N THR A 279 13.14 39.51 -17.28
CA THR A 279 13.86 40.43 -18.17
C THR A 279 13.07 41.73 -18.35
N LYS A 280 13.67 42.89 -18.07
CA LYS A 280 13.02 44.19 -18.30
C LYS A 280 12.95 44.48 -19.80
N LEU A 281 11.73 44.76 -20.29
CA LEU A 281 11.51 45.30 -21.62
C LEU A 281 11.97 46.77 -21.69
N PRO A 282 12.52 47.23 -22.82
CA PRO A 282 12.97 48.62 -22.96
C PRO A 282 11.79 49.61 -22.97
N SER A 283 11.93 50.73 -22.27
CA SER A 283 10.92 51.79 -22.22
C SER A 283 10.98 52.67 -23.47
N SER A 284 9.83 52.90 -24.10
CA SER A 284 9.66 53.84 -25.21
C SER A 284 9.99 55.28 -24.78
N GLN A 285 11.03 55.89 -25.36
CA GLN A 285 11.26 57.33 -25.25
C GLN A 285 10.24 58.07 -26.11
N SER A 286 9.45 58.95 -25.49
CA SER A 286 8.68 59.98 -26.17
C SER A 286 9.65 61.04 -26.70
N MET A 287 9.63 61.28 -28.01
CA MET A 287 10.30 62.42 -28.63
C MET A 287 9.54 63.70 -28.27
N ASP A 288 10.22 64.64 -27.61
CA ASP A 288 9.78 66.03 -27.58
C ASP A 288 10.61 66.84 -28.58
N ILE A 289 9.88 67.44 -29.52
CA ILE A 289 10.33 68.30 -30.59
C ILE A 289 10.60 69.69 -30.01
N THR A 290 11.74 70.28 -30.32
CA THR A 290 11.89 71.74 -30.44
C THR A 290 12.85 72.06 -31.57
#